data_AF-W2PJD4-F1
#
_entry.id   AF-W2PJD4-F1
#
_cell.length_a   1.000
_cell.length_b   1.000
_cell.length_c   1.000
_cell.angle_alpha   90.00
_cell.angle_beta   90.00
_cell.angle_gamma   90.00
#
_symmetry.space_group_name_H-M   'P 1'
#
loop_
_entity.id
_entity.type
_entity.pdbx_description
1 polymer ?
#
loop_
_entity_poly.entity_id
_entity_poly.type
_entity_poly.pdbx_seq_one_letter_code
_entity_poly.pdbx_strand_id
1 'polypeptide(L)'
;MSTLMSHYSDEALARMIMAGYEAPSTANIAKRLESELQRDWLLAKQSPNDVFIMLNLKRTRAKMIENPLFRVWCNYGLYFNRMNLKTKWDPIVELTQVYGGDKQLASMLVAAMKTPSTEIVATKLQSWQVSLWLTRRMKPAKVHSLLGVEGTMADDVSQFLYKQYVAAYEKYIGPSTG
;
A
#
# COMPACT_ATOMS: atom_id res chain seq x y z
N MET A 1 -16.55 21.22 -4.12
CA MET A 1 -16.39 20.19 -3.09
C MET A 1 -17.19 20.37 -1.80
N SER A 2 -17.19 21.56 -1.17
CA SER A 2 -17.81 21.82 0.15
C SER A 2 -19.24 21.31 0.34
N THR A 3 -20.14 21.53 -0.63
CA THR A 3 -21.53 21.03 -0.56
C THR A 3 -21.62 19.50 -0.56
N LEU A 4 -20.74 18.79 -1.27
CA LEU A 4 -20.75 17.32 -1.26
C LEU A 4 -20.25 16.80 0.10
N MET A 5 -19.19 17.40 0.65
CA MET A 5 -18.65 17.02 1.95
C MET A 5 -19.60 17.35 3.13
N SER A 6 -20.56 18.26 2.96
CA SER A 6 -21.59 18.52 3.98
C SER A 6 -22.72 17.48 3.99
N HIS A 7 -22.84 16.66 2.94
CA HIS A 7 -23.93 15.67 2.81
C HIS A 7 -23.44 14.21 2.78
N TYR A 8 -22.18 13.98 2.45
CA TYR A 8 -21.61 12.64 2.31
C TYR A 8 -20.34 12.50 3.15
N SER A 9 -20.16 11.32 3.76
CA SER A 9 -18.87 10.95 4.35
C SER A 9 -17.80 10.83 3.27
N ASP A 10 -16.54 10.97 3.65
CA ASP A 10 -15.41 10.80 2.73
C ASP A 10 -15.39 9.43 2.05
N GLU A 11 -15.74 8.37 2.79
CA GLU A 11 -15.90 7.04 2.20
C GLU A 11 -16.98 7.02 1.11
N ALA A 12 -18.17 7.52 1.42
CA ALA A 12 -19.29 7.52 0.47
C ALA A 12 -18.96 8.36 -0.77
N LEU A 13 -18.36 9.53 -0.57
CA LEU A 13 -17.99 10.44 -1.64
C LEU A 13 -16.89 9.85 -2.53
N ALA A 14 -15.88 9.21 -1.94
CA ALA A 14 -14.84 8.52 -2.70
C ALA A 14 -15.42 7.34 -3.50
N ARG A 15 -16.42 6.62 -2.98
CA ARG A 15 -17.13 5.57 -3.74
C ARG A 15 -17.93 6.15 -4.92
N MET A 16 -18.62 7.27 -4.72
CA MET A 16 -19.33 7.98 -5.80
C MET A 16 -18.36 8.44 -6.90
N ILE A 17 -17.19 8.95 -6.52
CA ILE A 17 -16.13 9.33 -7.45
C ILE A 17 -15.65 8.11 -8.25
N MET A 18 -15.39 6.98 -7.57
CA MET A 18 -14.98 5.74 -8.24
C MET A 18 -16.05 5.25 -9.23
N ALA A 19 -17.33 5.27 -8.86
CA ALA A 19 -18.41 4.95 -9.79
C ALA A 19 -18.48 5.92 -10.98
N GLY A 20 -18.19 7.20 -10.76
CA GLY A 20 -18.14 8.22 -11.81
C GLY A 20 -17.05 7.98 -12.86
N TYR A 21 -15.99 7.23 -12.54
CA TYR A 21 -14.97 6.85 -13.51
C TYR A 21 -15.40 5.73 -14.47
N GLU A 22 -16.40 4.93 -14.10
CA GLU A 22 -16.86 3.79 -14.91
C GLU A 22 -17.60 4.22 -16.20
N ALA A 23 -18.15 5.44 -16.23
CA ALA A 23 -18.82 5.99 -17.40
C ALA A 23 -18.00 7.10 -18.07
N PRO A 24 -17.72 7.03 -19.39
CA PRO A 24 -16.95 8.05 -20.10
C PRO A 24 -17.53 9.47 -19.97
N SER A 25 -18.86 9.60 -19.89
CA SER A 25 -19.54 10.88 -19.75
C SER A 25 -19.29 11.57 -18.41
N THR A 26 -18.97 10.82 -17.35
CA THR A 26 -18.73 11.35 -16.00
C THR A 26 -17.27 11.28 -15.56
N ALA A 27 -16.40 10.59 -16.29
CA ALA A 27 -14.99 10.38 -15.92
C ALA A 27 -14.20 11.68 -15.70
N ASN A 28 -14.44 12.72 -16.53
CA ASN A 28 -13.78 14.02 -16.35
C ASN A 28 -14.23 14.74 -15.07
N ILE A 29 -15.51 14.61 -14.71
CA ILE A 29 -16.06 15.17 -13.48
C ILE A 29 -15.51 14.40 -12.28
N ALA A 30 -15.49 13.06 -12.33
CA ALA A 30 -14.90 12.23 -11.29
C ALA A 30 -13.43 12.59 -11.02
N LYS A 31 -12.63 12.76 -12.07
CA LYS A 31 -11.22 13.20 -11.96
C LYS A 31 -11.06 14.55 -11.27
N ARG A 32 -11.91 15.52 -11.60
CA ARG A 32 -11.90 16.83 -10.95
C ARG A 32 -12.28 16.71 -9.48
N LEU A 33 -13.35 15.97 -9.17
CA LEU A 33 -13.82 15.77 -7.80
C LEU A 33 -12.80 15.04 -6.93
N GLU A 34 -12.09 14.03 -7.47
CA GLU A 34 -11.01 13.37 -6.72
C GLU A 34 -9.88 14.35 -6.39
N SER A 35 -9.52 15.22 -7.33
CA SER A 35 -8.48 16.23 -7.12
C SER A 35 -8.90 17.27 -6.08
N GLU A 36 -10.16 17.70 -6.10
CA GLU A 36 -10.72 18.60 -5.09
C GLU A 36 -10.76 17.93 -3.70
N LEU A 37 -11.17 16.66 -3.62
CA LEU A 37 -11.17 15.88 -2.37
C LEU A 37 -9.77 15.76 -1.76
N GLN A 38 -8.77 15.43 -2.58
CA GLN A 38 -7.37 15.34 -2.13
C GLN A 38 -6.83 16.67 -1.64
N ARG A 39 -7.18 17.78 -2.32
CA ARG A 39 -6.81 19.13 -1.87
C ARG A 39 -7.46 19.46 -0.54
N ASP A 40 -8.73 19.14 -0.35
CA ASP A 40 -9.44 19.44 0.88
C ASP A 40 -8.90 18.64 2.07
N TRP A 41 -8.57 17.35 1.89
CA TRP A 41 -7.86 16.55 2.89
C TRP A 41 -6.52 17.17 3.28
N LEU A 42 -5.74 17.63 2.29
CA LEU A 42 -4.46 18.30 2.53
C LEU A 42 -4.62 19.61 3.32
N LEU A 43 -5.59 20.46 2.96
CA LEU A 43 -5.88 21.72 3.64
C LEU A 43 -6.38 21.49 5.07
N ALA A 44 -7.14 20.41 5.28
CA ALA A 44 -7.56 19.94 6.59
C ALA A 44 -6.43 19.24 7.38
N LYS A 45 -5.20 19.20 6.85
CA LYS A 45 -4.00 18.59 7.44
C LYS A 45 -4.17 17.09 7.75
N GLN A 46 -5.02 16.40 7.01
CA GLN A 46 -5.14 14.95 7.13
C GLN A 46 -3.84 14.30 6.63
N SER A 47 -3.30 13.36 7.39
CA SER A 47 -2.22 12.51 6.90
C SER A 47 -2.79 11.40 6.01
N PRO A 48 -1.96 10.72 5.19
CA PRO A 48 -2.41 9.53 4.47
C PRO A 48 -2.97 8.45 5.40
N ASN A 49 -2.46 8.34 6.63
CA ASN A 49 -3.01 7.44 7.66
C ASN A 49 -4.40 7.86 8.12
N ASP A 50 -4.66 9.16 8.29
CA ASP A 50 -6.00 9.63 8.64
C ASP A 50 -6.99 9.32 7.52
N VAL A 51 -6.59 9.59 6.26
CA VAL A 51 -7.40 9.25 5.08
C VAL A 51 -7.62 7.74 4.96
N PHE A 52 -6.64 6.91 5.29
CA PHE A 52 -6.79 5.45 5.31
C PHE A 52 -7.90 5.00 6.26
N ILE A 53 -7.98 5.63 7.43
CA ILE A 53 -9.02 5.40 8.44
C ILE A 53 -10.37 5.94 7.96
N MET A 54 -10.42 7.16 7.43
CA MET A 54 -11.63 7.79 6.89
C MET A 54 -12.28 6.98 5.76
N LEU A 55 -11.47 6.29 4.95
CA LEU A 55 -11.92 5.41 3.87
C LEU A 55 -12.25 3.98 4.35
N ASN A 56 -12.17 3.71 5.66
CA ASN A 56 -12.46 2.40 6.28
C ASN A 56 -11.67 1.21 5.69
N LEU A 57 -10.45 1.46 5.21
CA LEU A 57 -9.64 0.46 4.49
C LEU A 57 -9.10 -0.68 5.39
N LYS A 58 -8.97 -0.44 6.70
CA LYS A 58 -8.49 -1.46 7.65
C LYS A 58 -9.44 -2.68 7.77
N ARG A 59 -10.74 -2.49 7.55
CA ARG A 59 -11.77 -3.52 7.85
C ARG A 59 -11.67 -4.76 6.96
N THR A 60 -11.03 -4.67 5.81
CA THR A 60 -11.01 -5.75 4.80
C THR A 60 -9.68 -6.51 4.71
N ARG A 61 -8.68 -6.20 5.55
CA ARG A 61 -7.35 -6.87 5.57
C ARG A 61 -6.77 -7.04 4.17
N ALA A 62 -6.55 -8.27 3.70
CA ALA A 62 -5.99 -8.55 2.37
C ALA A 62 -6.93 -8.09 1.24
N LYS A 63 -8.25 -8.14 1.45
CA LYS A 63 -9.25 -7.63 0.50
C LYS A 63 -9.30 -6.09 0.44
N MET A 64 -8.53 -5.39 1.27
CA MET A 64 -8.34 -3.95 1.14
C MET A 64 -7.84 -3.60 -0.25
N ILE A 65 -6.95 -4.41 -0.82
CA ILE A 65 -6.35 -4.15 -2.12
C ILE A 65 -7.38 -4.24 -3.26
N GLU A 66 -8.44 -5.04 -3.07
CA GLU A 66 -9.60 -5.13 -3.98
C GLU A 66 -10.58 -3.97 -3.80
N ASN A 67 -10.51 -3.26 -2.67
CA ASN A 67 -11.38 -2.12 -2.44
C ASN A 67 -10.93 -0.97 -3.37
N PRO A 68 -11.79 -0.44 -4.25
CA PRO A 68 -11.44 0.65 -5.16
C PRO A 68 -10.92 1.90 -4.42
N LEU A 69 -11.30 2.08 -3.15
CA LEU A 69 -10.81 3.16 -2.30
C LEU A 69 -9.31 3.05 -1.96
N PHE A 70 -8.71 1.86 -2.07
CA PHE A 70 -7.27 1.69 -1.91
C PHE A 70 -6.49 2.48 -2.97
N ARG A 71 -7.03 2.58 -4.18
CA ARG A 71 -6.46 3.42 -5.25
C ARG A 71 -6.55 4.90 -4.90
N VAL A 72 -7.69 5.34 -4.34
CA VAL A 72 -7.88 6.73 -3.91
C VAL A 72 -6.88 7.10 -2.81
N TRP A 73 -6.68 6.23 -1.81
CA TRP A 73 -5.66 6.40 -0.78
C TRP A 73 -4.24 6.47 -1.37
N CYS A 74 -3.90 5.56 -2.29
CA CYS A 74 -2.60 5.61 -2.97
C CYS A 74 -2.38 6.92 -3.73
N ASN A 75 -3.38 7.39 -4.48
CA ASN A 75 -3.32 8.65 -5.20
C ASN A 75 -3.11 9.83 -4.25
N TYR A 76 -3.80 9.82 -3.10
CA TYR A 76 -3.64 10.84 -2.08
C TYR A 76 -2.23 10.84 -1.48
N GLY A 77 -1.69 9.68 -1.12
CA GLY A 77 -0.32 9.60 -0.60
C GLY A 77 0.74 10.09 -1.60
N LEU A 78 0.57 9.80 -2.89
CA LEU A 78 1.42 10.36 -3.96
C LEU A 78 1.26 11.88 -4.10
N TYR A 79 0.04 12.39 -3.97
CA TYR A 79 -0.22 13.83 -3.92
C TYR A 79 0.46 14.47 -2.70
N PHE A 80 0.30 13.90 -1.50
CA PHE A 80 0.93 14.34 -0.26
C PHE A 80 2.46 14.46 -0.39
N ASN A 81 3.12 13.45 -0.98
CA ASN A 81 4.55 13.49 -1.27
C ASN A 81 4.96 14.62 -2.22
N ARG A 82 4.18 14.87 -3.27
CA ARG A 82 4.45 15.94 -4.25
C ARG A 82 4.39 17.33 -3.63
N MET A 83 3.55 17.51 -2.61
CA MET A 83 3.43 18.77 -1.89
C MET A 83 4.62 19.02 -0.94
N ASN A 84 5.59 18.10 -0.88
CA ASN A 84 6.85 18.20 -0.13
C ASN A 84 6.67 18.70 1.30
N LEU A 85 5.61 18.19 1.95
CA LEU A 85 5.45 18.33 3.38
C LEU A 85 6.67 17.63 4.02
N LYS A 86 7.18 18.18 5.13
CA LYS A 86 8.45 17.75 5.76
C LYS A 86 8.58 16.22 5.98
N THR A 87 7.46 15.51 5.97
CA THR A 87 7.35 14.05 6.07
C THR A 87 7.01 13.44 4.70
N LYS A 88 7.75 12.41 4.30
CA LYS A 88 7.40 11.58 3.13
C LYS A 88 6.52 10.41 3.56
N TRP A 89 5.48 10.18 2.77
CA TRP A 89 4.63 9.01 2.81
C TRP A 89 5.28 7.84 2.07
N ASP A 90 5.23 6.67 2.71
CA ASP A 90 5.60 5.39 2.12
C ASP A 90 4.46 4.39 2.42
N PRO A 91 3.82 3.81 1.39
CA PRO A 91 2.68 2.94 1.59
C PRO A 91 3.05 1.69 2.39
N ILE A 92 4.25 1.13 2.23
CA ILE A 92 4.66 -0.06 2.98
C ILE A 92 4.87 0.29 4.44
N VAL A 93 5.50 1.43 4.75
CA VAL A 93 5.67 1.87 6.13
C VAL A 93 4.33 2.00 6.85
N GLU A 94 3.36 2.63 6.19
CA GLU A 94 2.02 2.80 6.75
C GLU A 94 1.27 1.48 6.90
N LEU A 95 1.25 0.63 5.86
CA LEU A 95 0.60 -0.67 5.92
C LEU A 95 1.25 -1.59 6.98
N THR A 96 2.58 -1.52 7.15
CA THR A 96 3.30 -2.24 8.21
C THR A 96 2.81 -1.79 9.58
N GLN A 97 2.59 -0.49 9.81
CA GLN A 97 2.03 0.01 11.07
C GLN A 97 0.58 -0.43 11.27
N VAL A 98 -0.27 -0.26 10.24
CA VAL A 98 -1.70 -0.58 10.29
C VAL A 98 -1.96 -2.07 10.59
N TYR A 99 -1.16 -2.96 9.99
CA TYR A 99 -1.34 -4.40 10.08
C TYR A 99 -0.48 -5.08 11.15
N GLY A 100 0.24 -4.33 11.99
CA GLY A 100 0.91 -4.88 13.16
C GLY A 100 2.30 -5.48 12.89
N GLY A 101 3.00 -5.00 11.88
CA GLY A 101 4.41 -5.27 11.64
C GLY A 101 4.71 -5.96 10.32
N ASP A 102 6.00 -5.99 9.97
CA ASP A 102 6.50 -6.47 8.67
C ASP A 102 6.09 -7.91 8.38
N LYS A 103 6.17 -8.80 9.38
CA LYS A 103 5.81 -10.22 9.24
C LYS A 103 4.32 -10.39 8.91
N GLN A 104 3.47 -9.62 9.60
CA GLN A 104 2.02 -9.73 9.41
C GLN A 104 1.60 -9.18 8.04
N LEU A 105 2.19 -8.05 7.61
CA LEU A 105 1.98 -7.51 6.27
C LEU A 105 2.49 -8.49 5.19
N ALA A 106 3.69 -9.04 5.36
CA ALA A 106 4.28 -9.98 4.39
C ALA A 106 3.39 -11.22 4.22
N SER A 107 2.95 -11.83 5.32
CA SER A 107 2.05 -12.98 5.29
C SER A 107 0.72 -12.65 4.59
N MET A 108 0.14 -11.49 4.84
CA MET A 108 -1.09 -11.05 4.18
C MET A 108 -0.92 -10.87 2.67
N LEU A 109 0.20 -10.29 2.23
CA LEU A 109 0.51 -10.07 0.82
C LEU A 109 0.82 -11.39 0.11
N VAL A 110 1.60 -12.28 0.71
CA VAL A 110 1.87 -13.63 0.16
C VAL A 110 0.56 -14.42 0.00
N ALA A 111 -0.37 -14.33 0.96
CA ALA A 111 -1.69 -14.95 0.81
C ALA A 111 -2.49 -14.32 -0.34
N ALA A 112 -2.46 -12.99 -0.48
CA ALA A 112 -3.13 -12.27 -1.58
C ALA A 112 -2.50 -12.58 -2.95
N MET A 113 -1.23 -12.94 -3.02
CA MET A 113 -0.59 -13.37 -4.28
C MET A 113 -1.17 -14.68 -4.82
N LYS A 114 -1.77 -15.51 -3.95
CA LYS A 114 -2.40 -16.79 -4.36
C LYS A 114 -3.82 -16.60 -4.93
N THR A 115 -4.34 -15.38 -4.92
CA THR A 115 -5.69 -15.06 -5.42
C THR A 115 -5.59 -14.25 -6.72
N PRO A 116 -6.13 -14.71 -7.85
CA PRO A 116 -5.94 -14.05 -9.16
C PRO A 116 -6.36 -12.57 -9.20
N SER A 117 -7.44 -12.19 -8.50
CA SER A 117 -7.92 -10.80 -8.46
C SER A 117 -6.96 -9.84 -7.72
N THR A 118 -6.12 -10.34 -6.82
CA THR A 118 -5.19 -9.54 -6.02
C THR A 118 -3.72 -9.76 -6.38
N GLU A 119 -3.41 -10.78 -7.16
CA GLU A 119 -2.04 -11.25 -7.43
C GLU A 119 -1.11 -10.12 -7.87
N ILE A 120 -1.52 -9.35 -8.89
CA ILE A 120 -0.70 -8.30 -9.50
C ILE A 120 -0.34 -7.22 -8.47
N VAL A 121 -1.33 -6.73 -7.73
CA VAL A 121 -1.11 -5.64 -6.78
C VAL A 121 -0.37 -6.12 -5.53
N ALA A 122 -0.69 -7.33 -5.04
CA ALA A 122 0.00 -7.94 -3.92
C ALA A 122 1.48 -8.20 -4.24
N THR A 123 1.78 -8.70 -5.44
CA THR A 123 3.17 -8.90 -5.91
C THR A 123 3.95 -7.60 -5.92
N LYS A 124 3.32 -6.51 -6.38
CA LYS A 124 3.93 -5.17 -6.42
C LYS A 124 4.22 -4.65 -5.01
N LEU A 125 3.25 -4.74 -4.10
CA LEU A 125 3.41 -4.33 -2.70
C LEU A 125 4.48 -5.17 -1.99
N GLN A 126 4.52 -6.48 -2.25
CA GLN A 126 5.52 -7.38 -1.67
C GLN A 126 6.93 -7.03 -2.16
N SER A 127 7.06 -6.69 -3.45
CA SER A 127 8.33 -6.24 -4.04
C SER A 127 8.80 -4.92 -3.41
N TRP A 128 7.88 -3.98 -3.17
CA TRP A 128 8.18 -2.75 -2.44
C TRP A 128 8.57 -3.01 -0.99
N GLN A 129 7.92 -3.96 -0.32
CA GLN A 129 8.26 -4.35 1.05
C GLN A 129 9.68 -4.89 1.15
N VAL A 130 10.04 -5.82 0.27
CA VAL A 130 11.39 -6.38 0.18
C VAL A 130 12.43 -5.30 -0.16
N SER A 131 12.10 -4.39 -1.09
CA SER A 131 12.97 -3.25 -1.43
C SER A 131 13.20 -2.31 -0.24
N LEU A 132 12.16 -2.03 0.55
CA LEU A 132 12.26 -1.23 1.76
C LEU A 132 13.19 -1.88 2.80
N TRP A 133 13.07 -3.19 3.01
CA TRP A 133 13.98 -3.93 3.89
C TRP A 133 15.44 -3.85 3.42
N LEU A 134 15.66 -3.88 2.10
CA LEU A 134 17.00 -3.77 1.52
C LEU A 134 17.57 -2.37 1.72
N THR A 135 16.80 -1.31 1.47
CA THR A 135 17.21 0.07 1.73
C THR A 135 17.54 0.29 3.22
N ARG A 136 16.82 -0.40 4.11
CA ARG A 136 17.09 -0.42 5.57
C ARG A 136 18.23 -1.36 5.98
N ARG A 137 18.88 -2.04 5.03
CA ARG A 137 19.98 -2.98 5.24
C ARG A 137 19.66 -4.07 6.27
N MET A 138 18.44 -4.61 6.22
CA MET A 138 18.03 -5.65 7.15
C MET A 138 18.82 -6.95 6.89
N LYS A 139 19.39 -7.55 7.93
CA LYS A 139 20.15 -8.80 7.77
C LYS A 139 19.30 -9.88 7.10
N PRO A 140 19.85 -10.70 6.17
CA PRO A 140 19.14 -11.82 5.55
C PRO A 140 18.38 -12.71 6.53
N ALA A 141 19.01 -13.09 7.65
CA ALA A 141 18.36 -13.91 8.69
C ALA A 141 17.06 -13.29 9.23
N LYS A 142 17.01 -11.96 9.37
CA LYS A 142 15.79 -11.27 9.79
C LYS A 142 14.72 -11.34 8.71
N VAL A 143 15.08 -11.08 7.46
CA VAL A 143 14.14 -11.11 6.32
C VAL A 143 13.59 -12.51 6.07
N HIS A 144 14.42 -13.55 6.24
CA HIS A 144 13.99 -14.95 6.24
C HIS A 144 12.83 -15.20 7.21
N SER A 145 12.96 -14.72 8.45
CA SER A 145 11.93 -14.83 9.49
C SER A 145 10.66 -14.01 9.17
N LEU A 146 10.81 -12.82 8.58
CA LEU A 146 9.69 -11.95 8.22
C LEU A 146 8.86 -12.50 7.05
N LEU A 147 9.51 -13.12 6.07
CA LEU A 147 8.83 -13.78 4.94
C LEU A 147 8.21 -15.14 5.33
N GLY A 148 8.49 -15.65 6.53
CA GLY A 148 7.95 -16.93 7.00
C GLY A 148 8.41 -18.11 6.15
N VAL A 149 9.69 -18.10 5.72
CA VAL A 149 10.27 -19.10 4.81
C VAL A 149 10.49 -20.46 5.48
N GLU A 150 10.50 -20.50 6.82
CA GLU A 150 10.72 -21.73 7.58
C GLU A 150 9.61 -22.76 7.32
N GLY A 151 10.00 -23.96 6.88
CA GLY A 151 9.08 -25.05 6.58
C GLY A 151 8.29 -24.91 5.28
N THR A 152 8.59 -23.91 4.43
CA THR A 152 7.94 -23.77 3.11
C THR A 152 8.61 -24.63 2.04
N MET A 153 7.84 -25.02 1.03
CA MET A 153 8.33 -25.79 -0.12
C MET A 153 9.31 -24.96 -0.96
N ALA A 154 10.22 -25.62 -1.67
CA ALA A 154 11.30 -24.95 -2.42
C ALA A 154 10.82 -24.02 -3.56
N ASP A 155 9.61 -24.25 -4.07
CA ASP A 155 8.91 -23.47 -5.09
C ASP A 155 7.97 -22.41 -4.51
N ASP A 156 7.90 -22.26 -3.18
CA ASP A 156 7.06 -21.25 -2.54
C ASP A 156 7.55 -19.83 -2.87
N VAL A 157 6.58 -18.92 -3.06
CA VAL A 157 6.84 -17.51 -3.39
C VAL A 157 7.76 -16.84 -2.36
N SER A 158 7.63 -17.16 -1.08
CA SER A 158 8.49 -16.62 -0.02
C SER A 158 9.95 -17.06 -0.18
N GLN A 159 10.21 -18.28 -0.67
CA GLN A 159 11.57 -18.75 -0.98
C GLN A 159 12.17 -17.97 -2.14
N PHE A 160 11.39 -17.75 -3.20
CA PHE A 160 11.85 -16.99 -4.37
C PHE A 160 12.19 -15.54 -4.02
N LEU A 161 11.31 -14.87 -3.27
CA LEU A 161 11.54 -13.51 -2.79
C LEU A 161 12.76 -13.40 -1.87
N TYR A 162 12.94 -14.39 -0.98
CA TYR A 162 14.11 -14.44 -0.10
C TYR A 162 15.42 -14.60 -0.89
N LYS A 163 15.46 -15.50 -1.88
CA LYS A 163 16.63 -15.68 -2.74
C LYS A 163 17.01 -14.39 -3.48
N GLN A 164 16.03 -13.69 -4.04
CA GLN A 164 16.26 -12.39 -4.67
C GLN A 164 16.79 -11.34 -3.68
N TYR A 165 16.23 -11.31 -2.47
CA TYR A 165 16.69 -10.42 -1.42
C TYR A 165 18.16 -10.66 -1.06
N VAL A 166 18.56 -11.92 -0.83
CA VAL A 166 19.94 -12.29 -0.49
C VAL A 166 20.89 -11.87 -1.60
N ALA A 167 20.57 -12.19 -2.86
CA ALA A 167 21.40 -11.81 -4.01
C ALA A 167 21.56 -10.29 -4.12
N ALA A 168 20.49 -9.52 -3.91
CA ALA A 168 20.55 -8.07 -3.91
C ALA A 168 21.34 -7.51 -2.70
N TYR A 169 21.18 -8.10 -1.52
CA TYR A 169 21.90 -7.71 -0.31
C TYR A 169 23.40 -7.90 -0.49
N GLU A 170 23.83 -9.08 -0.94
CA GLU A 170 25.25 -9.36 -1.21
C GLU A 170 25.83 -8.42 -2.26
N LYS A 171 25.09 -8.15 -3.33
CA LYS A 171 25.52 -7.25 -4.41
C LYS A 171 25.70 -5.80 -3.97
N TYR A 172 24.78 -5.26 -3.17
CA TYR A 172 24.72 -3.81 -2.88
C TYR A 172 25.22 -3.43 -1.49
N ILE A 173 25.27 -4.37 -0.54
CA ILE A 173 25.65 -4.12 0.86
C ILE A 173 26.88 -4.95 1.24
N GLY A 174 27.07 -6.12 0.64
CA GLY A 174 28.15 -7.06 0.96
C GLY A 174 27.65 -8.27 1.77
N PRO A 175 28.50 -9.28 1.96
CA PRO A 175 28.11 -10.52 2.64
C PRO A 175 27.67 -10.24 4.08
N SER A 176 26.58 -10.87 4.52
CA SER A 176 26.18 -10.78 5.92
C SER A 176 27.12 -11.65 6.76
N THR A 177 28.07 -11.04 7.45
CA THR A 177 28.85 -11.72 8.48
C THR A 177 27.94 -11.98 9.69
N GLY A 178 27.64 -13.25 9.97
CA GLY A 178 27.02 -13.75 11.22
C GLY A 178 25.58 -13.32 11.48
#